data_AF-A0A662I8U1-F1
#
_entry.id   AF-A0A662I8U1-F1
#
_cell.length_a   1.000
_cell.length_b   1.000
_cell.length_c   1.000
_cell.angle_alpha   90.00
_cell.angle_beta   90.00
_cell.angle_gamma   90.00
#
_symmetry.space_group_name_H-M   'P 1'
#
loop_
_entity.id
_entity.type
_entity.pdbx_description
1 polymer ?
#
loop_
_entity_poly.entity_id
_entity_poly.type
_entity_poly.pdbx_seq_one_letter_code
_entity_poly.pdbx_strand_id
1 'polypeptide(L)' 'MRQTIQTTIRISKATLKKLEEAKRRLGAKTYDEAINKLLDEYKRTLLRKYFGADAGKITPFTEDDRLDVREL' A
#
# COMPACT_ATOMS: atom_id res chain seq x y z
N MET A 1 17.30 -15.93 12.02
CA MET A 1 17.79 -14.65 11.47
C MET A 1 17.13 -14.46 10.11
N ARG A 2 16.29 -13.44 9.90
CA ARG A 2 15.73 -13.15 8.57
C ARG A 2 16.88 -12.59 7.71
N GLN A 3 17.30 -13.31 6.67
CA GLN A 3 18.25 -12.77 5.70
C GLN A 3 17.60 -11.59 4.99
N THR A 4 18.24 -10.41 5.03
CA THR A 4 17.89 -9.30 4.16
C THR A 4 18.42 -9.62 2.76
N ILE A 5 17.59 -10.26 1.94
CA ILE A 5 17.91 -10.49 0.53
C ILE A 5 17.95 -9.13 -0.15
N GLN A 6 19.13 -8.71 -0.63
CA GLN A 6 19.29 -7.47 -1.37
C GLN A 6 19.08 -7.70 -2.86
N THR A 7 18.28 -6.84 -3.48
CA THR A 7 17.98 -6.90 -4.92
C THR A 7 18.39 -5.59 -5.57
N THR A 8 19.02 -5.69 -6.75
CA THR A 8 19.36 -4.51 -7.55
C THR A 8 18.33 -4.33 -8.67
N ILE A 9 17.81 -3.11 -8.81
CA ILE A 9 16.93 -2.74 -9.92
C ILE A 9 17.61 -1.68 -10.78
N ARG A 10 17.44 -1.79 -12.10
CA ARG A 10 17.91 -0.77 -13.04
C ARG A 10 16.78 0.21 -13.31
N ILE A 11 17.04 1.50 -13.10
CA ILE A 11 16.07 2.57 -13.34
C ILE A 11 16.69 3.69 -14.19
N SER A 12 15.84 4.49 -14.82
CA SER A 12 16.30 5.66 -15.57
C SER A 12 16.85 6.74 -14.63
N LYS A 13 17.75 7.60 -15.13
CA LYS A 13 18.23 8.77 -14.38
C LYS A 13 17.09 9.72 -13.97
N ALA A 14 16.07 9.84 -14.81
CA ALA A 14 14.90 10.66 -14.53
C ALA A 14 14.09 10.09 -13.36
N THR A 15 13.91 8.76 -13.32
CA THR A 15 13.23 8.08 -12.20
C THR A 15 14.01 8.25 -10.90
N LEU A 16 15.35 8.14 -10.94
CA LEU A 16 16.19 8.36 -9.76
C LEU A 16 16.02 9.78 -9.18
N LYS A 17 15.97 10.81 -10.03
CA LYS A 17 15.70 12.20 -9.58
C LYS A 17 14.33 12.34 -8.90
N LYS A 18 13.28 11.72 -9.45
CA LYS A 18 11.95 11.70 -8.82
C LYS A 18 12.00 10.99 -7.46
N LEU A 19 12.81 9.92 -7.35
CA LEU A 19 12.94 9.15 -6.13
C LEU A 19 13.72 9.90 -5.03
N GLU A 20 14.77 10.64 -5.39
CA GLU A 20 15.46 11.61 -4.53
C GLU A 20 14.48 12.62 -3.92
N GLU A 21 13.67 13.26 -4.78
CA GLU A 21 12.67 14.24 -4.33
C GLU A 21 11.61 13.62 -3.41
N ALA A 22 11.10 12.43 -3.78
CA ALA A 22 10.13 11.70 -2.98
C ALA A 22 10.72 11.31 -1.62
N LYS A 23 11.95 10.79 -1.58
CA LYS A 23 12.67 10.44 -0.36
C LYS A 23 12.78 11.64 0.58
N ARG A 24 13.16 12.82 0.06
CA ARG A 24 13.23 14.07 0.84
C ARG A 24 11.86 14.49 1.37
N ARG A 25 10.82 14.49 0.53
CA ARG A 25 9.46 14.89 0.93
C ARG A 25 8.85 13.96 1.98
N LEU A 26 9.14 12.67 1.90
CA LEU A 26 8.65 11.64 2.83
C LEU A 26 9.51 11.48 4.09
N GLY A 27 10.59 12.26 4.22
CA GLY A 27 11.55 12.15 5.32
C GLY A 27 12.19 10.76 5.43
N ALA A 28 12.31 10.03 4.33
CA ALA A 28 12.79 8.66 4.32
C ALA A 28 14.33 8.61 4.35
N LYS A 29 14.89 7.65 5.09
CA LYS A 29 16.35 7.48 5.24
C LYS A 29 16.96 6.76 4.05
N THR A 30 16.23 5.82 3.46
CA THR A 30 16.68 5.01 2.30
C THR A 30 15.70 5.09 1.13
N TYR A 31 16.15 4.71 -0.06
CA TYR A 31 15.26 4.57 -1.22
C TYR A 31 14.25 3.46 -1.02
N ASP A 32 14.66 2.36 -0.37
CA ASP A 32 13.76 1.26 -0.06
C ASP A 32 12.60 1.71 0.85
N GLU A 33 12.90 2.50 1.88
CA GLU A 33 11.88 3.08 2.75
C GLU A 33 10.93 4.02 1.98
N ALA A 34 11.49 4.85 1.09
CA ALA A 34 10.69 5.75 0.26
C ALA A 34 9.77 4.97 -0.70
N ILE A 35 10.27 3.91 -1.33
CA ILE A 35 9.50 3.04 -2.23
C ILE A 35 8.35 2.38 -1.46
N ASN A 36 8.63 1.78 -0.30
CA ASN A 36 7.60 1.13 0.51
C ASN A 36 6.50 2.12 0.95
N LYS A 37 6.88 3.32 1.41
CA LYS A 37 5.91 4.38 1.75
C LYS A 37 5.03 4.76 0.56
N LEU A 38 5.61 4.96 -0.63
CA LEU A 38 4.86 5.27 -1.85
C LEU A 38 3.90 4.14 -2.25
N LEU A 39 4.35 2.89 -2.14
CA LEU A 39 3.50 1.72 -2.44
C LEU A 39 2.33 1.62 -1.47
N ASP A 40 2.54 1.90 -0.18
CA ASP A 40 1.47 1.86 0.81
C ASP A 40 0.48 3.03 0.64
N GLU A 41 0.97 4.23 0.33
CA GLU A 41 0.13 5.39 -0.03
C GLU A 41 -0.73 5.07 -1.25
N TYR A 42 -0.14 4.43 -2.27
CA TYR A 42 -0.85 4.01 -3.48
C TYR A 42 -1.92 2.95 -3.18
N LYS A 43 -1.61 1.93 -2.36
CA LYS A 43 -2.62 0.94 -1.90
C LYS A 43 -3.77 1.63 -1.18
N ARG A 44 -3.48 2.53 -0.23
CA ARG A 44 -4.51 3.29 0.51
C ARG A 44 -5.38 4.12 -0.42
N THR A 45 -4.76 4.77 -1.40
CA THR A 45 -5.48 5.58 -2.40
C THR A 45 -6.35 4.73 -3.31
N LEU A 46 -5.86 3.57 -3.75
CA LEU A 46 -6.66 2.59 -4.50
C LEU A 46 -7.85 2.12 -3.68
N LEU A 47 -7.64 1.70 -2.43
CA LEU A 47 -8.72 1.29 -1.54
C LEU A 47 -9.76 2.41 -1.37
N ARG A 48 -9.33 3.65 -1.12
CA ARG A 48 -10.25 4.81 -1.08
C ARG A 48 -11.02 5.01 -2.39
N LYS A 49 -10.38 4.79 -3.53
CA LYS A 49 -11.00 4.96 -4.86
C LYS A 49 -12.04 3.88 -5.13
N TYR A 50 -11.80 2.64 -4.71
CA TYR A 50 -12.72 1.51 -4.94
C TYR A 50 -13.82 1.39 -3.88
N PHE A 51 -13.53 1.72 -2.62
CA PHE A 51 -14.48 1.59 -1.50
C PHE A 51 -15.26 2.87 -1.17
N GLY A 52 -14.95 4.00 -1.82
CA GLY A 52 -15.73 5.23 -1.69
C GLY A 52 -16.01 5.64 -0.23
N ALA A 53 -17.24 6.09 0.05
CA ALA A 53 -17.68 6.56 1.37
C ALA A 53 -17.74 5.47 2.48
N ASP A 54 -17.54 4.20 2.14
CA ASP A 54 -17.62 3.07 3.08
C ASP A 54 -16.25 2.54 3.52
N ALA A 55 -15.15 3.17 3.10
CA ALA A 55 -13.79 2.81 3.52
C ALA A 55 -13.57 2.82 5.05
N GLY A 56 -14.47 3.44 5.83
CA GLY A 56 -14.48 3.43 7.30
C GLY A 56 -15.59 2.58 7.94
N LYS A 57 -16.44 1.91 7.15
CA LYS A 57 -17.58 1.11 7.64
C LYS A 57 -17.45 -0.39 7.38
N ILE A 58 -16.42 -0.81 6.66
CA ILE A 58 -16.19 -2.22 6.34
C ILE A 58 -15.57 -2.89 7.57
N THR A 59 -16.39 -3.64 8.30
CA THR A 59 -15.96 -4.55 9.36
C THR A 59 -15.52 -5.89 8.77
N PRO A 60 -14.70 -6.68 9.49
CA PRO A 60 -14.44 -8.07 9.12
C PRO A 60 -15.78 -8.80 8.94
N PHE A 61 -15.88 -9.60 7.88
CA PHE A 61 -17.06 -10.42 7.61
C PHE A 61 -17.23 -11.45 8.74
N THR A 62 -18.34 -11.37 9.46
CA THR A 62 -18.67 -12.26 10.58
C THR A 62 -19.60 -13.38 10.13
N GLU A 63 -19.83 -14.39 10.98
CA GLU A 63 -20.80 -15.45 10.64
C GLU A 63 -22.23 -14.91 10.48
N ASP A 64 -22.60 -13.85 11.21
CA ASP A 64 -23.90 -13.17 11.07
C ASP A 64 -24.08 -12.45 9.72
N ASP A 65 -23.00 -12.09 9.04
CA ASP A 65 -23.05 -11.49 7.69
C ASP A 65 -23.31 -12.54 6.60
N ARG A 66 -23.29 -13.83 6.95
CA ARG A 66 -23.62 -14.91 6.03
C ARG A 66 -25.12 -14.90 5.76
N LEU A 67 -25.51 -14.76 4.49
CA LEU A 67 -26.90 -14.85 4.02
C LEU A 67 -27.43 -16.30 4.04
N ASP A 68 -26.97 -17.09 5.00
CA ASP A 68 -27.27 -18.51 5.18
C ASP A 68 -28.52 -18.68 6.06
N VAL A 69 -29.53 -17.84 5.88
CA VAL A 69 -30.86 -18.09 6.46
C VAL A 69 -31.94 -17.73 5.44
N ARG A 70 -31.89 -18.44 4.31
CA ARG A 70 -33.13 -18.82 3.62
C ARG A 70 -33.38 -20.29 3.92
N GLU A 71 -33.71 -20.58 5.17
CA GLU A 71 -34.56 -21.74 5.43
C GLU A 71 -36.02 -21.27 5.36
N LEU A 72 -36.79 -22.11 4.67
CA LEU A 72 -38.15 -21.97 4.14
C LEU A 72 -39.22 -21.68 5.19
#